data_AF-A0A931SAS0-F1
#
_entry.id   AF-A0A931SAS0-F1
#
_cell.length_a   1.000
_cell.length_b   1.000
_cell.length_c   1.000
_cell.angle_alpha   90.00
_cell.angle_beta   90.00
_cell.angle_gamma   90.00
#
_symmetry.space_group_name_H-M   'P 1'
#
loop_
_entity.id
_entity.type
_entity.pdbx_description
1 polymer ?
#
loop_
_entity_poly.entity_id
_entity_poly.type
_entity_poly.pdbx_seq_one_letter_code
_entity_poly.pdbx_strand_id
1 'polypeptide(L)'
;MPIIKSISSLRNRTREIASICHKRDEPVYLTRNGEGDLVVMSIEHYERLKAQVDLFEKLGIAERQAAGGKKGITHTQMMKKLRQRRDAV
;
A
#
# COMPACT_ATOMS: atom_id res chain seq x y z
N MET A 1 -13.31 5.11 13.71
CA MET A 1 -13.93 3.80 13.99
C MET A 1 -14.21 3.11 12.65
N PRO A 2 -13.86 1.82 12.50
CA PRO A 2 -14.07 1.11 11.24
C PRO A 2 -15.56 1.03 10.89
N ILE A 3 -15.88 1.19 9.62
CA ILE A 3 -17.26 1.06 9.13
C ILE A 3 -17.51 -0.43 8.87
N ILE A 4 -18.45 -1.00 9.60
CA ILE A 4 -18.82 -2.42 9.48
C ILE A 4 -20.20 -2.53 8.85
N LYS A 5 -20.34 -3.39 7.84
CA LYS A 5 -21.61 -3.70 7.16
C LYS A 5 -21.76 -5.21 7.01
N SER A 6 -22.99 -5.70 6.80
CA SER A 6 -23.21 -7.10 6.42
C SER A 6 -22.82 -7.31 4.96
N ILE A 7 -22.19 -8.44 4.63
CA ILE A 7 -21.80 -8.77 3.26
C ILE A 7 -22.99 -8.83 2.29
N SER A 8 -24.21 -9.11 2.79
CA SER A 8 -25.44 -9.05 1.99
C SER A 8 -25.73 -7.64 1.44
N SER A 9 -25.17 -6.60 2.06
CA SER A 9 -25.31 -5.20 1.62
C SER A 9 -24.68 -4.95 0.25
N LEU A 10 -23.74 -5.79 -0.20
CA LEU A 10 -23.16 -5.69 -1.55
C LEU A 10 -24.18 -5.91 -2.66
N ARG A 11 -25.33 -6.55 -2.39
CA ARG A 11 -26.34 -6.74 -3.42
C ARG A 11 -27.07 -5.44 -3.78
N ASN A 12 -27.35 -4.61 -2.78
CA ASN A 12 -28.28 -3.49 -2.91
C ASN A 12 -27.67 -2.12 -2.59
N ARG A 13 -26.49 -2.08 -1.94
CA ARG A 13 -25.88 -0.84 -1.41
C ARG A 13 -24.45 -0.61 -1.89
N THR A 14 -24.04 -1.23 -3.00
CA THR A 14 -22.67 -1.10 -3.55
C THR A 14 -22.27 0.35 -3.81
N ARG A 15 -23.19 1.18 -4.32
CA ARG A 15 -22.91 2.60 -4.58
C ARG A 15 -22.66 3.39 -3.29
N GLU A 16 -23.40 3.10 -2.22
CA GLU A 16 -23.19 3.69 -0.89
C GLU A 16 -21.81 3.29 -0.36
N ILE A 17 -21.49 1.98 -0.41
CA ILE A 17 -20.21 1.44 0.05
C ILE A 17 -19.04 2.05 -0.73
N ALA A 18 -19.13 2.09 -2.07
CA ALA A 18 -18.12 2.73 -2.91
C ALA A 18 -17.95 4.22 -2.58
N SER A 19 -19.04 4.95 -2.39
CA SER A 19 -18.98 6.37 -2.02
C SER A 19 -18.30 6.59 -0.67
N ILE A 20 -18.55 5.72 0.31
CA ILE A 20 -17.86 5.74 1.61
C ILE A 20 -16.36 5.54 1.41
N CYS A 21 -15.95 4.52 0.66
CA CYS A 21 -14.54 4.22 0.41
C CYS A 21 -13.81 5.40 -0.22
N HIS A 22 -14.38 6.02 -1.25
CA HIS A 22 -13.75 7.16 -1.93
C HIS A 22 -13.75 8.44 -1.09
N LYS A 23 -14.83 8.75 -0.37
CA LYS A 23 -14.96 10.01 0.37
C LYS A 23 -14.13 10.03 1.65
N ARG A 24 -14.07 8.90 2.35
CA ARG A 24 -13.33 8.79 3.61
C ARG A 24 -11.90 8.35 3.42
N ASP A 25 -11.55 7.83 2.24
CA ASP A 25 -10.25 7.22 1.99
C ASP A 25 -9.93 6.15 3.06
N GLU A 26 -10.95 5.35 3.38
CA GLU A 26 -10.91 4.32 4.42
C GLU A 26 -11.64 3.05 3.93
N PRO A 27 -11.20 1.86 4.38
CA PRO A 27 -11.88 0.61 4.05
C PRO A 27 -13.21 0.43 4.81
N VAL A 28 -14.14 -0.28 4.17
CA VAL A 28 -15.35 -0.82 4.78
C VAL A 28 -15.17 -2.31 5.03
N TYR A 29 -15.42 -2.73 6.27
CA TYR A 29 -15.36 -4.12 6.69
C TYR A 29 -16.72 -4.77 6.51
N LEU A 30 -16.75 -5.91 5.85
CA LEU A 30 -17.94 -6.70 5.63
C LEU A 30 -17.93 -7.92 6.53
N THR A 31 -19.08 -8.17 7.15
CA THR A 31 -19.28 -9.29 8.07
C THR A 31 -20.32 -10.26 7.54
N ARG A 32 -20.14 -11.54 7.88
CA ARG A 32 -21.12 -12.60 7.70
C ARG A 32 -21.35 -13.24 9.05
N ASN A 33 -22.60 -13.24 9.53
CA ASN A 33 -22.97 -13.80 10.83
C ASN A 33 -22.16 -13.22 12.01
N GLY A 34 -21.78 -11.94 11.94
CA GLY A 34 -20.99 -11.26 12.98
C GLY A 34 -19.48 -11.44 12.86
N GLU A 35 -19.00 -12.33 11.97
CA GLU A 35 -17.58 -12.56 11.72
C GLU A 35 -17.10 -11.75 10.52
N GLY A 36 -15.84 -11.29 10.56
CA GLY A 36 -15.21 -10.59 9.43
C GLY A 36 -15.04 -11.52 8.22
N ASP A 37 -15.45 -11.06 7.05
CA ASP A 37 -15.43 -11.84 5.80
C ASP A 37 -14.58 -11.15 4.72
N LEU A 38 -14.88 -9.88 4.41
CA LEU A 38 -14.21 -9.13 3.33
C LEU A 38 -13.93 -7.68 3.76
N VAL A 39 -12.91 -7.08 3.13
CA VAL A 39 -12.67 -5.63 3.20
C VAL A 39 -12.82 -5.04 1.81
N VAL A 40 -13.60 -3.96 1.70
CA VAL A 40 -13.78 -3.20 0.45
C VAL A 40 -13.16 -1.82 0.63
N MET A 41 -12.35 -1.38 -0.34
CA MET A 41 -11.69 -0.08 -0.35
C MET A 41 -11.59 0.44 -1.78
N SER A 42 -11.26 1.72 -1.96
CA SER A 42 -10.99 2.23 -3.30
C SER A 42 -9.65 1.72 -3.83
N ILE A 43 -9.48 1.76 -5.15
CA ILE A 43 -8.21 1.36 -5.79
C ILE A 43 -7.08 2.28 -5.31
N GLU A 44 -7.33 3.59 -5.18
CA GLU A 44 -6.30 4.53 -4.73
C GLU A 44 -5.83 4.24 -3.29
N HIS A 45 -6.76 3.86 -2.41
CA HIS A 45 -6.42 3.47 -1.05
C HIS A 45 -5.59 2.19 -1.03
N TYR A 46 -6.01 1.18 -1.80
CA TYR A 46 -5.29 -0.09 -1.90
C TYR A 46 -3.86 0.07 -2.41
N GLU A 47 -3.66 0.83 -3.50
CA GLU A 47 -2.32 1.07 -4.06
C GLU A 47 -1.42 1.83 -3.10
N ARG A 48 -1.97 2.75 -2.30
CA ARG A 48 -1.20 3.46 -1.27
C ARG A 48 -0.76 2.54 -0.14
N LEU A 49 -1.64 1.66 0.32
CA LEU A 49 -1.29 0.65 1.33
C LEU A 49 -0.20 -0.27 0.82
N LYS A 50 -0.33 -0.74 -0.43
CA LYS A 50 0.68 -1.58 -1.08
C LYS A 50 2.03 -0.86 -1.22
N ALA A 51 2.03 0.40 -1.64
CA ALA A 51 3.25 1.22 -1.74
C ALA A 51 3.90 1.45 -0.38
N GLN A 52 3.10 1.62 0.69
CA GLN A 52 3.60 1.76 2.04
C GLN A 52 4.28 0.48 2.55
N VAL A 53 3.71 -0.69 2.28
CA VAL A 53 4.32 -1.98 2.63
C VAL A 53 5.66 -2.17 1.92
N ASP A 54 5.70 -1.92 0.60
CA ASP A 54 6.94 -1.98 -0.20
C ASP A 54 8.01 -0.99 0.30
N LEU A 55 7.60 0.22 0.70
CA LEU A 55 8.49 1.19 1.31
C LEU A 55 9.10 0.67 2.63
N PHE A 56 8.28 0.12 3.53
CA PHE A 56 8.76 -0.40 4.80
C PHE A 56 9.72 -1.58 4.62
N GLU A 57 9.46 -2.46 3.65
CA GLU A 57 10.39 -3.53 3.31
C GLU A 57 11.75 -2.99 2.87
N LYS A 58 11.76 -2.01 1.95
CA LYS A 58 12.99 -1.35 1.47
C LYS A 58 13.73 -0.63 2.59
N LEU A 59 13.02 0.05 3.49
CA LEU A 59 13.61 0.70 4.66
C LEU A 59 14.26 -0.34 5.59
N GLY A 60 13.58 -1.45 5.88
CA GLY A 60 14.15 -2.52 6.71
C GLY A 60 15.42 -3.14 6.09
N ILE A 61 15.49 -3.25 4.76
CA ILE A 61 16.72 -3.67 4.08
C ILE A 61 17.82 -2.61 4.27
N ALA A 62 17.52 -1.34 4.07
CA ALA A 62 18.48 -0.25 4.23
C ALA A 62 19.02 -0.15 5.67
N GLU A 63 18.16 -0.32 6.67
CA GLU A 63 18.54 -0.35 8.09
C GLU A 63 19.49 -1.50 8.39
N ARG A 64 19.20 -2.72 7.90
CA ARG A 64 20.11 -3.87 8.05
C ARG A 64 21.46 -3.63 7.38
N GLN A 65 21.47 -3.01 6.19
CA GLN A 65 22.70 -2.65 5.49
C GLN A 65 23.52 -1.62 6.27
N ALA A 66 22.87 -0.59 6.82
CA ALA A 66 23.51 0.44 7.63
C ALA A 66 24.08 -0.15 8.93
N ALA A 67 23.32 -1.01 9.62
CA ALA A 67 23.78 -1.73 10.81
C ALA A 67 24.99 -2.64 10.52
N GLY A 68 25.05 -3.24 9.32
CA GLY A 68 26.20 -3.99 8.83
C GLY A 68 27.37 -3.12 8.31
N GLY A 69 27.33 -1.80 8.51
CA GLY A 69 28.41 -0.87 8.14
C GLY A 69 28.46 -0.46 6.67
N LYS A 70 27.47 -0.85 5.85
CA LYS A 70 27.40 -0.38 4.45
C LYS A 70 26.97 1.09 4.43
N LYS A 71 27.75 1.92 3.74
CA LYS A 71 27.40 3.32 3.50
C LYS A 71 26.56 3.46 2.23
N GLY A 72 25.52 4.28 2.30
CA GLY A 72 24.77 4.70 1.12
C GLY A 72 25.65 5.48 0.15
N ILE A 73 25.18 5.64 -1.09
CA ILE A 73 25.82 6.48 -2.11
C ILE A 73 25.02 7.76 -2.30
N THR A 74 25.69 8.83 -2.71
CA THR A 74 25.01 10.09 -3.00
C THR A 74 24.24 10.02 -4.31
N HIS A 75 23.28 10.94 -4.49
CA HIS A 75 22.53 11.07 -5.73
C HIS A 75 23.47 11.19 -6.96
N THR A 76 24.53 12.01 -6.88
CA THR A 76 25.51 12.18 -7.96
C THR A 76 26.23 10.88 -8.31
N GLN A 77 26.65 10.10 -7.31
CA GLN A 77 27.29 8.80 -7.52
C GLN A 77 26.34 7.78 -8.14
N MET A 78 25.08 7.76 -7.68
CA MET A 78 24.04 6.88 -8.23
C MET A 78 23.76 7.20 -9.70
N MET A 79 23.53 8.48 -10.04
CA MET A 79 23.26 8.90 -11.41
C MET A 79 24.43 8.61 -12.35
N LYS A 80 25.68 8.77 -11.88
CA LYS A 80 26.88 8.38 -12.64
C LYS A 80 26.87 6.88 -12.96
N LYS A 81 26.60 6.02 -11.97
CA LYS A 81 26.52 4.56 -12.16
C LYS A 81 25.43 4.14 -13.14
N LEU A 82 24.26 4.77 -13.08
CA LEU A 82 23.14 4.46 -13.99
C LEU A 82 23.48 4.78 -15.45
N ARG A 83 24.10 5.94 -15.71
CA ARG A 83 24.55 6.33 -17.06
C ARG A 83 25.58 5.34 -17.60
N GLN A 84 26.58 5.00 -16.80
CA GLN A 84 27.60 4.01 -17.16
C GLN A 84 27.02 2.64 -17.54
N ARG A 85 25.96 2.19 -16.84
CA ARG A 85 25.28 0.93 -17.18
C ARG A 85 24.54 0.99 -18.51
N ARG A 86 23.89 2.12 -18.81
CA ARG A 86 23.17 2.30 -20.06
C ARG A 86 24.11 2.34 -21.26
N ASP A 87 25.26 2.98 -21.11
CA ASP A 87 26.24 3.14 -22.19
C ASP A 87 27.12 1.87 -22.40
N ALA A 88 26.96 0.85 -21.54
CA ALA A 88 27.64 -0.45 -21.62
C ALA A 88 26.77 -1.57 -22.23
N VAL A 89 25.55 -1.25 -22.66
CA VAL A 89 24.61 -2.12 -23.40
C VAL A 89 24.47 -1.58 -24.81
#